data_AF-A0A935X9M4-F1
#
_entry.id   AF-A0A935X9M4-F1
#
_cell.length_a   1.000
_cell.length_b   1.000
_cell.length_c   1.000
_cell.angle_alpha   90.00
_cell.angle_beta   90.00
_cell.angle_gamma   90.00
#
_symmetry.space_group_name_H-M   'P 1'
#
loop_
_entity.id
_entity.type
_entity.pdbx_description
1 polymer ?
#
loop_
_entity_poly.entity_id
_entity_poly.type
_entity_poly.pdbx_seq_one_letter_code
_entity_poly.pdbx_strand_id
1 'polypeptide(L)'
;MITLGINAAFHDSAAVLVVDGRVIAAAEEERSSRIKHAKRPVPFSAWELPYAAIDYCLEAGGTALAGVDHIAYSFDPDALTGSEPASGGIAGEHARRDDEVPAGGLQALFESNIRRAPLQLVDGVPHHLRARFAKESLHWQWHFVSHHLSHQASAFLAAPFDECAVMTLDGRGERAPPPDTAYGRTASTARSAKSTFRRRSVCSTSASPPISAFSTRATSTR
;
A
#
# COMPACT_ATOMS: atom_id res chain seq x y z
N MET A 1 -9.14 18.61 -0.43
CA MET A 1 -8.34 17.53 -1.01
C MET A 1 -8.96 16.20 -0.62
N ILE A 2 -9.34 15.40 -1.61
CA ILE A 2 -10.00 14.09 -1.47
C ILE A 2 -9.02 13.00 -1.90
N THR A 3 -8.71 12.09 -0.98
CA THR A 3 -7.82 10.94 -1.22
C THR A 3 -8.57 9.63 -1.01
N LEU A 4 -8.50 8.74 -1.99
CA LEU A 4 -8.99 7.37 -1.90
C LEU A 4 -7.80 6.42 -1.63
N GLY A 5 -7.76 5.78 -0.48
CA GLY A 5 -6.82 4.71 -0.18
C GLY A 5 -7.38 3.35 -0.59
N ILE A 6 -6.55 2.52 -1.21
CA ILE A 6 -6.91 1.18 -1.68
C ILE A 6 -5.86 0.18 -1.19
N ASN A 7 -6.32 -0.87 -0.50
CA ASN A 7 -5.53 -2.08 -0.28
C ASN A 7 -6.09 -3.20 -1.16
N ALA A 8 -5.26 -3.72 -2.06
CA ALA A 8 -5.64 -4.82 -2.94
C ALA A 8 -4.45 -5.63 -3.43
N ALA A 9 -3.25 -5.50 -2.85
CA ALA A 9 -2.10 -6.30 -3.32
C ALA A 9 -2.27 -7.76 -2.92
N PHE A 10 -2.48 -8.00 -1.62
CA PHE A 10 -2.66 -9.34 -1.06
C PHE A 10 -4.13 -9.56 -0.64
N HIS A 11 -4.31 -10.28 0.47
CA HIS A 11 -5.56 -10.49 1.18
C HIS A 11 -6.05 -9.20 1.86
N ASP A 12 -7.23 -9.28 2.48
CA ASP A 12 -7.85 -8.21 3.28
C ASP A 12 -8.04 -6.91 2.48
N SER A 13 -8.58 -7.06 1.28
CA SER A 13 -8.82 -5.92 0.40
C SER A 13 -9.84 -4.96 1.00
N ALA A 14 -9.53 -3.67 0.91
CA ALA A 14 -10.25 -2.62 1.61
C ALA A 14 -10.07 -1.27 0.91
N ALA A 15 -10.94 -0.32 1.23
CA ALA A 15 -10.86 1.05 0.78
C ALA A 15 -11.12 2.04 1.92
N VAL A 16 -10.57 3.24 1.79
CA VAL A 16 -10.79 4.35 2.72
C VAL A 16 -10.89 5.67 1.94
N LEU A 17 -11.85 6.51 2.30
CA LEU A 17 -11.94 7.88 1.79
C LEU A 17 -11.48 8.85 2.88
N VAL A 18 -10.53 9.71 2.53
CA VAL A 18 -10.00 10.77 3.39
C VAL A 18 -10.25 12.12 2.73
N VAL A 19 -10.83 13.05 3.48
CA VAL A 19 -11.07 14.43 3.02
C VAL A 19 -10.37 15.38 3.99
N ASP A 20 -9.42 16.14 3.46
CA ASP A 20 -8.63 17.13 4.22
C ASP A 20 -8.01 16.55 5.51
N GLY A 21 -7.44 15.34 5.38
CA GLY A 21 -6.80 14.62 6.47
C GLY A 21 -7.76 13.92 7.45
N ARG A 22 -9.07 13.95 7.21
CA ARG A 22 -10.08 13.28 8.03
C ARG A 22 -10.62 12.05 7.32
N VAL A 23 -10.62 10.92 8.01
CA VAL A 23 -11.28 9.70 7.51
C VAL A 23 -12.79 9.94 7.49
N ILE A 24 -13.40 9.79 6.31
CA ILE A 24 -14.84 9.90 6.12
C ILE A 24 -15.49 8.52 6.20
N ALA A 25 -14.90 7.54 5.51
CA ALA A 25 -15.36 6.16 5.51
C ALA A 25 -14.18 5.22 5.29
N ALA A 26 -14.26 4.03 5.88
CA ALA A 26 -13.36 2.91 5.63
C ALA A 26 -14.20 1.62 5.62
N ALA A 27 -13.93 0.74 4.68
CA ALA A 27 -14.63 -0.53 4.57
C ALA A 27 -13.70 -1.64 4.06
N GLU A 28 -13.89 -2.83 4.60
CA GLU A 28 -13.30 -4.06 4.08
C GLU A 28 -14.25 -4.69 3.06
N GLU A 29 -13.71 -5.17 1.94
CA GLU A 29 -14.49 -5.76 0.84
C GLU A 29 -15.23 -7.03 1.29
N GLU A 30 -14.67 -7.80 2.23
CA GLU A 30 -15.29 -9.02 2.76
C GLU A 30 -16.66 -8.79 3.43
N ARG A 31 -16.91 -7.57 3.92
CA ARG A 31 -18.20 -7.21 4.55
C ARG A 31 -19.32 -7.25 3.52
N SER A 32 -19.02 -6.81 2.29
CA SER A 32 -19.95 -6.75 1.16
C SER A 32 -19.94 -8.04 0.34
N SER A 33 -18.75 -8.56 0.00
CA SER A 33 -18.61 -9.77 -0.84
C SER A 33 -19.00 -11.05 -0.10
N ARG A 34 -18.95 -11.05 1.24
CA ARG A 34 -19.15 -12.22 2.11
C ARG A 34 -18.11 -13.33 1.89
N ILE A 35 -17.04 -13.03 1.16
CA ILE A 35 -15.88 -13.89 0.96
C ILE A 35 -14.82 -13.44 1.96
N LYS A 36 -14.49 -14.33 2.92
CA LYS A 36 -13.44 -14.04 3.91
C LYS A 36 -12.12 -13.68 3.24
N HIS A 37 -11.44 -12.67 3.77
CA HIS A 37 -10.20 -12.09 3.26
C HIS A 37 -10.34 -11.46 1.87
N ALA A 38 -11.58 -11.19 1.44
CA ALA A 38 -11.99 -10.59 0.18
C ALA A 38 -11.61 -11.34 -1.11
N LYS A 39 -10.66 -12.27 -1.05
CA LYS A 39 -10.04 -12.89 -2.24
C LYS A 39 -9.86 -14.38 -2.09
N ARG A 40 -9.79 -15.05 -3.23
CA ARG A 40 -9.34 -16.45 -3.28
C ARG A 40 -7.83 -16.53 -3.01
N PRO A 41 -7.35 -17.58 -2.33
CA PRO A 41 -5.94 -17.74 -1.99
C PRO A 41 -5.15 -18.23 -3.21
N VAL A 42 -5.02 -17.38 -4.23
CA VAL A 42 -4.22 -17.64 -5.43
C VAL A 42 -3.05 -16.67 -5.51
N PRO A 43 -1.86 -17.09 -6.00
CA PRO A 43 -0.61 -16.32 -5.82
C PRO A 43 -0.53 -14.98 -6.55
N PHE A 44 -1.47 -14.70 -7.46
CA PHE A 44 -1.45 -13.54 -8.35
C PHE A 44 -2.70 -12.66 -8.23
N SER A 45 -3.51 -12.82 -7.17
CA SER A 45 -4.84 -12.18 -6.94
C SER A 45 -4.86 -10.65 -6.82
N ALA A 46 -3.79 -9.95 -7.18
CA ALA A 46 -3.73 -8.51 -7.19
C ALA A 46 -4.65 -7.83 -8.23
N TRP A 47 -5.31 -8.58 -9.11
CA TRP A 47 -6.25 -8.02 -10.11
C TRP A 47 -7.64 -7.68 -9.54
N GLU A 48 -7.98 -8.22 -8.36
CA GLU A 48 -9.30 -8.02 -7.74
C GLU A 48 -9.25 -6.77 -6.86
N LEU A 49 -9.72 -5.64 -7.40
CA LEU A 49 -9.89 -4.40 -6.64
C LEU A 49 -11.19 -4.44 -5.81
N PRO A 50 -11.20 -3.79 -4.62
CA PRO A 50 -12.32 -3.82 -3.70
C PRO A 50 -13.43 -2.84 -4.11
N TYR A 51 -14.11 -3.12 -5.23
CA TYR A 51 -15.10 -2.20 -5.79
C TYR A 51 -16.25 -1.89 -4.84
N ALA A 52 -16.75 -2.87 -4.08
CA ALA A 52 -17.85 -2.61 -3.15
C ALA A 52 -17.42 -1.71 -1.99
N ALA A 53 -16.19 -1.88 -1.47
CA ALA A 53 -15.64 -1.00 -0.45
C ALA A 53 -15.35 0.41 -0.98
N ILE A 54 -14.81 0.53 -2.20
CA ILE A 54 -14.58 1.83 -2.86
C ILE A 54 -15.93 2.53 -3.04
N ASP A 55 -16.92 1.81 -3.54
CA ASP A 55 -18.27 2.33 -3.79
C ASP A 55 -18.91 2.89 -2.51
N TYR A 56 -18.88 2.10 -1.44
CA TYR A 56 -19.34 2.52 -0.12
C TYR A 56 -18.63 3.79 0.37
N CYS A 57 -17.30 3.86 0.21
CA CYS A 57 -16.52 5.02 0.63
C CYS A 57 -16.87 6.27 -0.17
N LEU A 58 -17.02 6.16 -1.49
CA LEU A 58 -17.43 7.26 -2.37
C LEU A 58 -18.85 7.73 -2.05
N GLU A 59 -19.79 6.81 -1.82
CA GLU A 59 -21.16 7.11 -1.42
C GLU A 59 -21.22 7.85 -0.09
N ALA A 60 -20.51 7.36 0.94
CA ALA A 60 -20.43 8.01 2.24
C ALA A 60 -19.80 9.42 2.16
N GLY A 61 -18.89 9.63 1.21
CA GLY A 61 -18.31 10.94 0.91
C GLY A 61 -19.17 11.84 0.03
N GLY A 62 -20.31 11.37 -0.47
CA GLY A 62 -21.15 12.11 -1.41
C GLY A 62 -20.44 12.48 -2.71
N THR A 63 -19.48 11.67 -3.15
CA THR A 63 -18.64 11.95 -4.32
C THR A 63 -18.63 10.78 -5.30
N ALA A 64 -18.17 11.04 -6.52
CA ALA A 64 -17.89 10.03 -7.54
C ALA A 64 -16.37 9.87 -7.69
N LEU A 65 -15.92 8.84 -8.42
CA LEU A 65 -14.49 8.66 -8.68
C LEU A 65 -13.85 9.89 -9.34
N ALA A 66 -14.61 10.60 -10.19
CA ALA A 66 -14.18 11.83 -10.83
C ALA A 66 -13.92 12.99 -9.87
N GLY A 67 -14.44 12.95 -8.63
CA GLY A 67 -14.18 13.96 -7.61
C GLY A 67 -12.99 13.65 -6.70
N VAL A 68 -12.25 12.56 -6.97
CA VAL A 68 -11.07 12.18 -6.19
C VAL A 68 -9.83 12.86 -6.75
N ASP A 69 -9.06 13.54 -5.89
CA ASP A 69 -7.82 14.21 -6.28
C ASP A 69 -6.62 13.24 -6.31
N HIS A 70 -6.58 12.31 -5.35
CA HIS A 70 -5.46 11.39 -5.16
C HIS A 70 -5.96 9.97 -4.90
N ILE A 71 -5.27 8.98 -5.46
CA ILE A 71 -5.48 7.56 -5.15
C ILE A 71 -4.18 6.98 -4.61
N ALA A 72 -4.22 6.43 -3.40
CA ALA A 72 -3.07 5.81 -2.75
C ALA A 72 -3.27 4.29 -2.69
N TYR A 73 -2.41 3.54 -3.38
CA TYR A 73 -2.39 2.09 -3.38
C TYR A 73 -1.32 1.58 -2.42
N SER A 74 -1.69 0.75 -1.44
CA SER A 74 -0.84 0.36 -0.30
C SER A 74 0.23 -0.69 -0.63
N PHE A 75 0.79 -0.65 -1.83
CA PHE A 75 1.89 -1.51 -2.22
C PHE A 75 2.73 -0.86 -3.31
N ASP A 76 4.06 -0.91 -3.18
CA ASP A 76 4.99 -0.37 -4.17
C ASP A 76 5.60 -1.48 -5.06
N PRO A 77 5.20 -1.58 -6.35
CA PRO A 77 5.75 -2.59 -7.23
C PRO A 77 7.24 -2.40 -7.52
N ASP A 78 7.79 -1.19 -7.40
CA ASP A 78 9.21 -0.92 -7.63
C ASP A 78 10.09 -1.35 -6.44
N ALA A 79 9.49 -1.50 -5.26
CA ALA A 79 10.19 -1.99 -4.07
C ALA A 79 10.42 -3.52 -4.07
N LEU A 80 9.73 -4.26 -4.95
CA LEU A 80 9.91 -5.71 -5.18
C LEU A 80 11.28 -6.03 -5.79
N THR A 81 11.84 -5.15 -6.62
CA THR A 81 13.09 -5.40 -7.34
C THR A 81 14.31 -5.16 -6.44
N GLY A 82 14.86 -6.25 -5.91
CA GLY A 82 16.20 -6.33 -5.32
C GLY A 82 17.27 -6.92 -6.26
N SER A 83 16.99 -7.04 -7.56
CA SER A 83 17.99 -7.39 -8.58
C SER A 83 18.37 -6.12 -9.35
N GLU A 84 19.67 -5.88 -9.51
CA GLU A 84 20.27 -4.87 -10.40
C GLU A 84 19.40 -4.61 -11.65
N PRO A 85 19.24 -3.35 -12.09
CA PRO A 85 18.59 -3.09 -13.37
C PRO A 85 19.37 -3.86 -14.43
N ALA A 86 18.72 -4.80 -15.09
CA ALA A 86 19.26 -5.37 -16.32
C ALA A 86 19.46 -4.18 -17.26
N SER A 87 20.71 -3.78 -17.43
CA SER A 87 21.15 -2.86 -18.47
C SER A 87 20.81 -3.49 -19.81
N GLY A 88 19.62 -3.17 -20.32
CA GLY A 88 19.12 -3.70 -21.57
C GLY A 88 18.00 -2.81 -22.06
N GLY A 89 18.32 -1.92 -23.00
CA GLY A 89 17.42 -0.91 -23.51
C GLY A 89 16.14 -1.46 -24.13
N ILE A 90 15.17 -0.56 -24.25
CA ILE A 90 14.00 -0.67 -25.10
C ILE A 90 14.43 -0.97 -26.54
N ALA A 91 14.33 -2.23 -26.93
CA ALA A 91 14.31 -2.66 -28.33
C ALA A 91 12.96 -3.35 -28.59
N GLY A 92 12.24 -2.83 -29.57
CA GLY A 92 10.94 -3.32 -29.98
C GLY A 92 10.97 -4.72 -30.59
N GLU A 93 9.75 -5.25 -30.75
CA GLU A 93 9.33 -6.31 -31.68
C GLU A 93 10.24 -7.54 -31.84
N HIS A 94 9.83 -8.65 -31.23
CA HIS A 94 9.22 -9.77 -31.97
C HIS A 94 9.04 -10.98 -31.06
N ALA A 95 7.92 -11.67 -31.27
CA ALA A 95 7.53 -12.89 -30.58
C ALA A 95 8.70 -13.90 -30.49
N ARG A 96 9.04 -14.31 -29.27
CA ARG A 96 9.62 -15.62 -29.02
C ARG A 96 8.60 -16.43 -28.22
N ARG A 97 7.99 -17.38 -28.91
CA ARG A 97 7.30 -18.52 -28.30
C ARG A 97 8.40 -19.40 -27.72
N ASP A 98 8.63 -19.28 -26.43
CA ASP A 98 9.32 -20.30 -25.66
C ASP A 98 8.30 -20.86 -24.66
N ASP A 99 7.92 -22.11 -24.87
CA ASP A 99 6.93 -22.89 -24.11
C ASP A 99 7.48 -23.31 -22.73
N GLU A 100 7.90 -22.34 -21.91
CA GLU A 100 8.33 -22.56 -20.54
C GLU A 100 7.90 -21.36 -19.70
N VAL A 101 6.84 -21.51 -18.89
CA VAL A 101 6.45 -20.46 -17.92
C VAL A 101 7.59 -20.36 -16.92
N PRO A 102 8.39 -19.28 -16.88
CA PRO A 102 9.52 -19.21 -15.98
C PRO A 102 9.03 -19.31 -14.54
N ALA A 103 9.86 -19.79 -13.62
CA ALA A 103 9.55 -19.81 -12.18
C ALA A 103 9.20 -18.42 -11.57
N GLY A 104 9.27 -17.34 -12.36
CA GLY A 104 8.79 -16.00 -12.06
C GLY A 104 7.44 -15.61 -12.70
N GLY A 105 6.72 -16.50 -13.39
CA GLY A 105 5.49 -16.16 -14.11
C GLY A 105 4.38 -15.62 -13.21
N LEU A 106 4.13 -16.28 -12.07
CA LEU A 106 3.10 -15.83 -11.12
C LEU A 106 3.48 -14.51 -10.43
N GLN A 107 4.78 -14.33 -10.14
CA GLN A 107 5.32 -13.09 -9.57
C GLN A 107 5.22 -11.93 -10.57
N ALA A 108 5.55 -12.18 -11.85
CA ALA A 108 5.41 -11.21 -12.92
C ALA A 108 3.94 -10.86 -13.20
N LEU A 109 3.03 -11.83 -13.12
CA LEU A 109 1.59 -11.58 -13.20
C LEU A 109 1.08 -10.76 -12.02
N PHE A 110 1.53 -11.07 -10.81
CA PHE A 110 1.22 -10.31 -9.60
C PHE A 110 1.67 -8.84 -9.74
N GLU A 111 2.92 -8.62 -10.14
CA GLU A 111 3.47 -7.28 -10.37
C GLU A 111 2.74 -6.55 -11.50
N SER A 112 2.46 -7.23 -12.62
CA SER A 112 1.71 -6.68 -13.74
C SER A 112 0.31 -6.23 -13.31
N ASN A 113 -0.36 -7.03 -12.48
CA ASN A 113 -1.68 -6.68 -11.94
C ASN A 113 -1.62 -5.44 -11.05
N ILE A 114 -0.61 -5.31 -10.18
CA ILE A 114 -0.43 -4.11 -9.36
C ILE A 114 -0.17 -2.88 -10.22
N ARG A 115 0.75 -2.97 -11.19
CA ARG A 115 1.06 -1.85 -12.10
C ARG A 115 -0.15 -1.43 -12.95
N ARG A 116 -1.05 -2.37 -13.25
CA ARG A 116 -2.29 -2.14 -14.00
C ARG A 116 -3.49 -1.77 -13.13
N ALA A 117 -3.36 -1.71 -11.80
CA ALA A 117 -4.43 -1.30 -10.90
C ALA A 117 -5.12 0.02 -11.31
N PRO A 118 -4.44 1.07 -11.82
CA PRO A 118 -5.12 2.27 -12.30
C PRO A 118 -6.06 2.01 -13.49
N LEU A 119 -5.65 1.16 -14.44
CA LEU A 119 -6.48 0.76 -15.58
C LEU A 119 -7.63 -0.13 -15.12
N GLN A 120 -7.35 -1.09 -14.23
CA GLN A 120 -8.36 -1.96 -13.67
C GLN A 120 -9.44 -1.15 -12.96
N LEU A 121 -9.08 -0.16 -12.13
CA LEU A 121 -10.05 0.68 -11.41
C LEU A 121 -11.07 1.35 -12.33
N VAL A 122 -10.66 1.67 -13.55
CA VAL A 122 -11.49 2.36 -14.54
C VAL A 122 -12.23 1.37 -15.45
N ASP A 123 -11.58 0.29 -15.87
CA ASP A 123 -12.12 -0.64 -16.87
C ASP A 123 -12.82 -1.87 -16.26
N GLY A 124 -12.44 -2.27 -15.05
CA GLY A 124 -12.93 -3.45 -14.35
C GLY A 124 -14.17 -3.21 -13.48
N VAL A 125 -14.76 -2.01 -13.54
CA VAL A 125 -15.91 -1.62 -12.72
C VAL A 125 -17.12 -2.52 -13.01
N PRO A 126 -17.76 -3.12 -11.99
CA PRO A 126 -19.02 -3.84 -12.15
C PRO A 126 -20.10 -2.97 -12.80
N HIS A 127 -20.90 -3.56 -13.70
CA HIS A 127 -21.88 -2.81 -14.51
C HIS A 127 -22.83 -1.92 -13.70
N HIS A 128 -23.26 -2.38 -12.52
CA HIS A 128 -24.18 -1.65 -11.66
C HIS A 128 -23.54 -0.43 -10.96
N LEU A 129 -22.20 -0.32 -10.94
CA LEU A 129 -21.47 0.79 -10.34
C LEU A 129 -20.97 1.82 -11.37
N ARG A 130 -21.17 1.58 -12.67
CA ARG A 130 -20.62 2.41 -13.76
C ARG A 130 -20.89 3.90 -13.64
N ALA A 131 -22.06 4.29 -13.12
CA ALA A 131 -22.41 5.70 -12.95
C ALA A 131 -21.47 6.42 -11.97
N ARG A 132 -21.10 5.78 -10.85
CA ARG A 132 -20.23 6.36 -9.82
C ARG A 132 -18.74 6.35 -10.22
N PHE A 133 -18.36 5.44 -11.12
CA PHE A 133 -17.01 5.31 -11.67
C PHE A 133 -16.91 5.80 -13.11
N ALA A 134 -17.77 6.75 -13.50
CA ALA A 134 -17.76 7.29 -14.85
C ALA A 134 -16.36 7.84 -15.21
N LYS A 135 -15.93 7.56 -16.44
CA LYS A 135 -14.57 7.87 -16.91
C LYS A 135 -14.40 9.33 -17.34
N GLU A 136 -15.50 10.06 -17.43
CA GLU A 136 -15.52 11.44 -17.88
C GLU A 136 -14.84 12.32 -16.81
N SER A 137 -13.82 13.07 -17.21
CA SER A 137 -13.12 14.05 -16.36
C SER A 137 -12.34 13.49 -15.16
N LEU A 138 -11.84 12.26 -15.26
CA LEU A 138 -10.89 11.73 -14.26
C LEU A 138 -9.59 12.56 -14.26
N HIS A 139 -9.22 13.11 -13.11
CA HIS A 139 -8.03 13.97 -12.94
C HIS A 139 -7.17 13.57 -11.73
N TRP A 140 -7.39 12.38 -11.17
CA TRP A 140 -6.67 11.91 -10.00
C TRP A 140 -5.18 11.69 -10.28
N GLN A 141 -4.38 11.80 -9.23
CA GLN A 141 -2.99 11.36 -9.22
C GLN A 141 -2.86 10.03 -8.48
N TRP A 142 -2.21 9.05 -9.09
CA TRP A 142 -1.97 7.73 -8.48
C TRP A 142 -0.65 7.68 -7.73
N HIS A 143 -0.67 7.09 -6.53
CA HIS A 143 0.46 6.94 -5.63
C HIS A 143 0.59 5.49 -5.23
N PHE A 144 1.71 4.86 -5.56
CA PHE A 144 2.10 3.61 -4.92
C PHE A 144 2.80 3.95 -3.59
N VAL A 145 2.28 3.42 -2.49
CA VAL A 145 2.81 3.65 -1.15
C VAL A 145 3.33 2.33 -0.64
N SER A 146 4.51 2.35 -0.02
CA SER A 146 5.07 1.11 0.52
C SER A 146 4.11 0.48 1.55
N HIS A 147 3.95 -0.84 1.47
CA HIS A 147 3.07 -1.65 2.31
C HIS A 147 3.36 -1.47 3.80
N HIS A 148 4.63 -1.61 4.22
CA HIS A 148 5.00 -1.37 5.61
C HIS A 148 4.88 0.10 6.01
N LEU A 149 5.11 1.03 5.09
CA LEU A 149 4.84 2.46 5.34
C LEU A 149 3.35 2.70 5.60
N SER A 150 2.47 2.06 4.84
CA SER A 150 1.02 2.13 5.08
C SER A 150 0.63 1.59 6.45
N HIS A 151 1.22 0.46 6.89
CA HIS A 151 1.04 -0.05 8.26
C HIS A 151 1.54 0.93 9.32
N GLN A 152 2.70 1.53 9.12
CA GLN A 152 3.26 2.49 10.08
C GLN A 152 2.42 3.77 10.15
N ALA A 153 1.94 4.25 9.01
CA ALA A 153 1.09 5.42 8.92
C ALA A 153 -0.27 5.20 9.61
N SER A 154 -0.91 4.04 9.41
CA SER A 154 -2.20 3.76 10.05
C SER A 154 -2.10 3.69 11.58
N ALA A 155 -1.01 3.13 12.11
CA ALA A 155 -0.75 3.10 13.55
C ALA A 155 -0.40 4.50 14.09
N PHE A 156 0.49 5.23 13.42
CA PHE A 156 0.92 6.55 13.86
C PHE A 156 -0.22 7.57 13.85
N LEU A 157 -0.98 7.64 12.76
CA LEU A 157 -2.04 8.64 12.60
C LEU A 157 -3.24 8.40 13.53
N ALA A 158 -3.41 7.17 14.02
CA ALA A 158 -4.40 6.84 15.05
C ALA A 158 -3.88 7.06 16.48
N ALA A 159 -2.57 7.22 16.66
CA ALA A 159 -1.97 7.39 17.98
C ALA A 159 -2.21 8.82 18.52
N PRO A 160 -2.36 8.99 19.85
CA PRO A 160 -2.56 10.31 20.47
C PRO A 160 -1.25 11.12 20.62
N PHE A 161 -0.16 10.69 19.98
CA PHE A 161 1.17 11.27 20.17
C PHE A 161 1.60 12.05 18.94
N ASP A 162 2.16 13.24 19.15
CA ASP A 162 2.77 14.02 18.06
C ASP A 162 4.09 13.42 17.58
N GLU A 163 4.78 12.63 18.41
CA GLU A 163 5.97 11.88 18.01
C GLU A 163 6.00 10.52 18.73
N CYS A 164 6.21 9.44 17.98
CA CYS A 164 6.43 8.12 18.57
C CYS A 164 7.30 7.22 17.69
N ALA A 165 7.79 6.15 18.30
CA ALA A 165 8.36 5.03 17.56
C ALA A 165 7.24 4.10 17.11
N VAL A 166 7.34 3.60 15.87
CA VAL A 166 6.39 2.66 15.28
C VAL A 166 7.13 1.42 14.84
N MET A 167 6.57 0.26 15.16
CA MET A 167 7.09 -1.06 14.77
C MET A 167 6.00 -1.80 14.01
N THR A 168 6.33 -2.26 12.81
CA THR A 168 5.50 -3.16 12.01
C THR A 168 6.07 -4.56 12.12
N LEU A 169 5.23 -5.50 12.57
CA LEU A 169 5.50 -6.94 12.57
C LEU A 169 4.52 -7.57 11.59
N ASP A 170 5.00 -7.93 10.41
CA ASP A 170 4.14 -8.45 9.33
C ASP A 170 4.70 -9.75 8.76
N GLY A 171 3.82 -10.53 8.13
CA GLY A 171 4.18 -11.74 7.42
C GLY A 171 5.07 -11.44 6.22
N ARG A 172 4.69 -10.46 5.40
CA ARG A 172 5.45 -10.10 4.18
C ARG A 172 5.03 -8.72 3.63
N GLY A 173 6.03 -7.88 3.34
CA GLY A 173 5.87 -6.69 2.50
C GLY A 173 6.40 -6.91 1.07
N GLU A 174 7.02 -5.90 0.48
CA GLU A 174 7.54 -5.96 -0.89
C GLU A 174 8.80 -6.83 -1.01
N ARG A 175 9.63 -6.90 0.04
CA ARG A 175 10.86 -7.69 0.08
C ARG A 175 10.70 -8.91 1.00
N ALA A 176 11.45 -10.00 0.72
CA ALA A 176 11.43 -11.27 1.47
C ALA A 176 12.85 -11.62 1.97
N PRO A 177 13.07 -12.36 3.10
CA PRO A 177 12.19 -13.32 3.78
C PRO A 177 11.76 -12.99 5.25
N PRO A 178 10.81 -13.74 5.87
CA PRO A 178 10.05 -13.36 7.08
C PRO A 178 10.70 -13.64 8.46
N PRO A 179 10.13 -13.11 9.57
CA PRO A 179 9.14 -12.03 9.62
C PRO A 179 9.79 -10.68 9.32
N ASP A 180 9.17 -9.89 8.45
CA ASP A 180 9.72 -8.58 8.09
C ASP A 180 9.31 -7.57 9.18
N THR A 181 10.33 -6.98 9.80
CA THR A 181 10.13 -5.99 10.87
C THR A 181 10.64 -4.64 10.38
N ALA A 182 9.73 -3.66 10.35
CA ALA A 182 10.07 -2.30 9.97
C ALA A 182 9.90 -1.34 11.16
N TYR A 183 10.95 -0.59 11.47
CA TYR A 183 10.94 0.43 12.52
C TYR A 183 10.96 1.83 11.91
N GLY A 184 10.20 2.74 12.50
CA GLY A 184 10.18 4.16 12.13
C GLY A 184 10.07 5.05 13.36
N ARG A 185 10.61 6.27 13.26
CA ARG A 185 10.26 7.38 14.15
C ARG A 185 9.46 8.36 13.32
N THR A 186 8.23 8.61 13.73
CA THR A 186 7.32 9.52 13.05
C THR A 186 7.05 10.70 13.95
N ALA A 187 7.19 11.89 13.39
CA ALA A 187 6.85 13.15 14.05
C ALA A 187 5.83 13.89 13.19
N SER A 188 4.75 14.34 13.82
CA SER A 188 3.78 15.26 13.27
C SER A 188 4.42 16.64 13.35
N THR A 189 4.75 17.24 12.20
CA THR A 189 4.98 18.69 12.16
C THR A 189 3.60 19.35 12.19
N ALA A 190 3.00 19.39 13.38
CA ALA A 190 1.81 20.15 13.76
C ALA A 190 0.71 20.28 12.68
N ARG A 191 -0.31 19.40 12.67
CA ARG A 191 -1.66 19.52 12.05
C ARG A 191 -1.82 20.34 10.73
N SER A 192 -0.75 20.48 9.95
CA SER A 192 -0.69 21.30 8.75
C SER A 192 0.21 20.61 7.73
N ALA A 193 -0.46 19.89 6.84
CA ALA A 193 -0.12 19.64 5.45
C ALA A 193 1.20 18.96 5.03
N LYS A 194 2.20 18.67 5.87
CA LYS A 194 3.42 17.95 5.40
C LYS A 194 4.04 17.04 6.47
N SER A 195 3.51 15.82 6.64
CA SER A 195 4.23 14.80 7.39
C SER A 195 5.46 14.36 6.58
N THR A 196 6.65 14.53 7.13
CA THR A 196 7.87 14.01 6.52
C THR A 196 8.15 12.64 7.12
N PHE A 197 7.76 11.57 6.42
CA PHE A 197 8.09 10.21 6.85
C PHE A 197 9.58 9.93 6.56
N ARG A 198 10.44 10.05 7.56
CA ARG A 198 11.86 9.67 7.43
C ARG A 198 12.03 8.18 7.68
N ARG A 199 12.14 7.40 6.61
CA ARG A 199 12.61 6.01 6.66
C ARG A 199 14.05 5.99 7.17
N ARG A 200 14.29 5.46 8.37
CA ARG A 200 15.61 4.94 8.76
C ARG A 200 15.50 3.42 8.77
N SER A 201 15.67 2.81 7.59
CA SER A 201 15.78 1.35 7.50
C SER A 201 17.13 0.93 8.06
N VAL A 202 17.17 0.44 9.30
CA VAL A 202 18.26 -0.43 9.73
C VAL A 202 17.79 -1.85 9.46
N CYS A 203 18.08 -2.35 8.26
CA CYS A 203 17.99 -3.78 8.00
C CYS A 203 19.23 -4.40 8.67
N SER A 204 19.12 -4.79 9.94
CA SER A 204 20.19 -5.54 10.60
C SER A 204 20.04 -7.01 10.23
N THR A 205 20.64 -7.42 9.13
CA THR A 205 21.05 -8.82 8.97
C THR A 205 22.11 -9.11 10.03
N SER A 206 21.91 -10.20 10.77
CA SER A 206 22.72 -10.64 11.91
C SER A 206 24.23 -10.56 11.68
N ALA A 207 24.90 -9.74 12.49
CA ALA A 207 26.23 -10.03 13.04
C ALA A 207 26.31 -9.32 14.39
N SER A 208 26.17 -10.06 15.48
CA SER A 208 26.34 -9.54 16.84
C SER A 208 27.73 -8.89 17.00
N PRO A 209 27.82 -7.74 17.68
CA PRO A 209 28.98 -7.41 18.50
C PRO A 209 28.59 -7.40 20.00
N PRO A 210 29.57 -7.47 20.91
CA PRO A 210 29.35 -7.99 22.25
C PRO A 210 28.61 -7.00 23.15
N ILE A 211 27.92 -7.58 24.14
CA ILE A 211 27.38 -6.89 25.31
C ILE A 211 28.50 -6.06 25.95
N SER A 212 28.42 -4.72 25.85
CA SER A 212 29.21 -3.82 26.68
C SER A 212 28.28 -3.02 27.59
N ALA A 213 28.34 -3.37 28.87
CA ALA A 213 27.88 -2.67 30.07
C ALA A 213 27.01 -1.41 29.91
N PHE A 214 25.78 -1.51 30.38
CA PHE A 214 24.99 -0.39 30.88
C PHE A 214 25.81 0.41 31.92
N SER A 215 26.14 1.67 31.62
CA SER A 215 26.55 2.64 32.63
C SER A 215 25.33 3.45 33.04
N THR A 216 24.76 3.14 34.20
CA THR A 216 23.76 3.96 34.87
C THR A 216 24.47 5.18 35.48
N ARG A 217 24.23 6.37 34.91
CA ARG A 217 24.32 7.62 35.68
C ARG A 217 22.92 8.21 35.82
N ALA A 218 22.29 7.86 36.94
CA ALA A 218 21.20 8.65 37.50
C ALA A 218 21.76 10.02 37.88
N THR A 219 21.33 11.07 37.19
CA THR A 219 21.45 12.44 37.70
C THR A 219 20.12 12.79 38.34
N SER A 220 20.10 12.64 39.66
CA SER A 220 19.14 13.29 40.55
C SER A 220 19.56 14.75 40.67
N THR A 221 18.68 15.68 40.29
CA THR A 221 18.73 17.03 40.83
C THR A 221 17.32 17.45 41.22
N ARG A 222 17.21 17.80 42.49
CA ARG A 222 16.15 18.62 43.10
C ARG A 222 16.05 19.97 42.42
#